data_AF-A0A6P1PYY5-F1
#
_entry.id   AF-A0A6P1PYY5-F1
#
_cell.length_a   1.000
_cell.length_b   1.000
_cell.length_c   1.000
_cell.angle_alpha   90.00
_cell.angle_beta   90.00
_cell.angle_gamma   90.00
#
_symmetry.space_group_name_H-M   'P 1'
#
loop_
_entity.id
_entity.type
_entity.pdbx_description
1 polymer ?
#
loop_
_entity_poly.entity_id
_entity_poly.type
_entity_poly.pdbx_seq_one_letter_code
_entity_poly.pdbx_strand_id
1 'polypeptide(L)'
;MIFQDARLEFILLLLLIALSFFLPTVSCLLITIFLVIYPIRYKLTYNLILFNFLIYFSLVVAQKQIGLGNDDFAGYISSLANNKFPSWNDNVFDFLFWLLSSIIYPLTNDGKEYIFIASIISFLPLVIFFSKALYLKNNKLENVRINALFLGFFCLLFICSMSFWNLYGNYLRQAWVMSFSLLGLMAITKGKNILALVWATLALITHGTGVIVFAGLAGIIFFRKINIRLIINILLISALLSVIMNPLRVLLPYLINGVANKIEFYLTWQGLSFGTTASYRIMMVAIVLLFINIKFYLFKTDKLLLYMILFLSFYCFISLSVSSVPKAVERLYYPTMIWFYLVVARFFAVFIYRFCQSQPNFTIMNFTVLPILFLFFFVSLGGTFKYNPSYYAGEIENFIFFSPFFS
;
A
#
# COMPACT_ATOMS: atom_id res chain seq x y z
N MET A 1 -25.17 25.41 2.02
CA MET A 1 -24.97 26.39 0.91
C MET A 1 -23.65 27.17 1.00
N ILE A 2 -22.84 27.02 2.06
CA ILE A 2 -21.67 27.88 2.36
C ILE A 2 -20.40 27.54 1.56
N PHE A 3 -20.23 26.31 1.04
CA PHE A 3 -19.03 25.88 0.30
C PHE A 3 -19.20 25.82 -1.23
N GLN A 4 -19.81 26.84 -1.84
CA GLN A 4 -19.82 26.97 -3.30
C GLN A 4 -18.72 27.88 -3.84
N ASP A 5 -18.06 28.67 -2.98
CA ASP A 5 -16.95 29.54 -3.35
C ASP A 5 -15.61 28.77 -3.35
N ALA A 6 -14.94 28.73 -4.50
CA ALA A 6 -13.62 28.13 -4.68
C ALA A 6 -12.58 28.67 -3.69
N ARG A 7 -12.72 29.94 -3.29
CA ARG A 7 -11.82 30.60 -2.34
C ARG A 7 -11.94 30.00 -0.95
N LEU A 8 -13.16 29.65 -0.53
CA LEU A 8 -13.39 29.05 0.79
C LEU A 8 -12.87 27.61 0.86
N GLU A 9 -13.07 26.81 -0.20
CA GLU A 9 -12.48 25.47 -0.33
C GLU A 9 -10.94 25.53 -0.23
N PHE A 10 -10.33 26.50 -0.90
CA PHE A 10 -8.88 26.69 -0.91
C PHE A 10 -8.34 27.13 0.46
N ILE A 11 -8.98 28.12 1.11
CA ILE A 11 -8.59 28.58 2.45
C ILE A 11 -8.73 27.45 3.48
N LEU A 12 -9.82 26.69 3.44
CA LEU A 12 -10.01 25.55 4.34
C LEU A 12 -8.90 24.50 4.17
N LEU A 13 -8.50 24.21 2.94
CA LEU A 13 -7.41 23.26 2.69
C LEU A 13 -6.04 23.79 3.11
N LEU A 14 -5.78 25.09 2.96
CA LEU A 14 -4.57 25.70 3.51
C LEU A 14 -4.52 25.58 5.04
N LEU A 15 -5.65 25.82 5.71
CA LEU A 15 -5.76 25.62 7.15
C LEU A 15 -5.53 24.16 7.55
N LEU A 16 -6.07 23.21 6.80
CA LEU A 16 -5.83 21.78 7.03
C LEU A 16 -4.36 21.39 6.76
N ILE A 17 -3.70 21.97 5.76
CA ILE A 17 -2.27 21.78 5.51
C ILE A 17 -1.44 22.35 6.65
N ALA A 18 -1.75 23.56 7.12
CA ALA A 18 -1.11 24.14 8.28
C ALA A 18 -1.30 23.24 9.51
N LEU A 19 -2.51 22.74 9.74
CA LEU A 19 -2.81 21.78 10.80
C LEU A 19 -1.98 20.50 10.68
N SER A 20 -1.64 20.01 9.48
CA SER A 20 -0.82 18.80 9.32
C SER A 20 0.59 18.92 9.88
N PHE A 21 1.11 20.14 10.00
CA PHE A 21 2.40 20.38 10.66
C PHE A 21 2.31 20.28 12.19
N PHE A 22 1.14 20.45 12.78
CA PHE A 22 0.95 20.39 14.24
C PHE A 22 0.24 19.14 14.73
N LEU A 23 -0.75 18.66 13.96
CA LEU A 23 -1.61 17.51 14.24
C LEU A 23 -1.86 16.72 12.94
N PRO A 24 -0.82 16.06 12.39
CA PRO A 24 -0.87 15.32 11.12
C PRO A 24 -2.06 14.36 11.01
N THR A 25 -2.30 13.55 12.05
CA THR A 25 -3.37 12.55 12.07
C THR A 25 -4.75 13.20 12.07
N VAL A 26 -4.98 14.20 12.93
CA VAL A 26 -6.25 14.94 12.97
C VAL A 26 -6.55 15.57 11.61
N SER A 27 -5.56 16.23 11.00
CA SER A 27 -5.72 16.83 9.67
C SER A 27 -6.08 15.80 8.60
N CYS A 28 -5.38 14.64 8.57
CA CYS A 28 -5.70 13.56 7.62
C CYS A 28 -7.14 13.04 7.79
N LEU A 29 -7.60 12.84 9.03
CA LEU A 29 -8.95 12.41 9.33
C LEU A 29 -9.97 13.45 8.83
N LEU A 30 -9.76 14.73 9.15
CA LEU A 30 -10.63 15.83 8.71
C LEU A 30 -10.68 15.97 7.18
N ILE A 31 -9.52 15.86 6.51
CA ILE A 31 -9.46 15.86 5.04
C ILE A 31 -10.24 14.68 4.48
N THR A 32 -10.10 13.48 5.05
CA THR A 32 -10.83 12.31 4.55
C THR A 32 -12.35 12.46 4.72
N ILE A 33 -12.81 13.02 5.84
CA ILE A 33 -14.23 13.38 6.04
C ILE A 33 -14.67 14.40 4.99
N PHE A 34 -13.87 15.44 4.78
CA PHE A 34 -14.14 16.47 3.77
C PHE A 34 -14.28 15.86 2.37
N LEU A 35 -13.43 14.91 1.98
CA LEU A 35 -13.48 14.22 0.68
C LEU A 35 -14.76 13.41 0.47
N VAL A 36 -15.29 12.80 1.53
CA VAL A 36 -16.53 12.01 1.47
C VAL A 36 -17.74 12.92 1.31
N ILE A 37 -17.80 14.00 2.11
CA ILE A 37 -18.96 14.89 2.17
C ILE A 37 -18.98 15.85 0.98
N TYR A 38 -17.83 16.42 0.61
CA TYR A 38 -17.72 17.49 -0.39
C TYR A 38 -17.08 17.01 -1.70
N PRO A 39 -17.68 17.36 -2.86
CA PRO A 39 -17.05 17.09 -4.14
C PRO A 39 -15.87 18.02 -4.38
N ILE A 40 -14.71 17.47 -4.74
CA ILE A 40 -13.60 18.28 -5.26
C ILE A 40 -13.95 18.76 -6.67
N ARG A 41 -13.96 20.08 -6.83
CA ARG A 41 -14.30 20.73 -8.12
C ARG A 41 -13.07 21.17 -8.89
N TYR A 42 -11.95 21.41 -8.20
CA TYR A 42 -10.76 22.02 -8.79
C TYR A 42 -9.52 21.12 -8.71
N LYS A 43 -8.71 21.16 -9.77
CA LYS A 43 -7.44 20.42 -9.84
C LYS A 43 -6.41 20.89 -8.81
N LEU A 44 -6.37 22.20 -8.55
CA LEU A 44 -5.46 22.78 -7.56
C LEU A 44 -5.75 22.23 -6.15
N THR A 45 -7.03 22.20 -5.77
CA THR A 45 -7.55 21.58 -4.54
C THR A 45 -7.08 20.13 -4.41
N TYR A 46 -7.17 19.33 -5.48
CA TYR A 46 -6.69 17.95 -5.48
C TYR A 46 -5.16 17.84 -5.30
N ASN A 47 -4.39 18.71 -5.94
CA ASN A 47 -2.93 18.72 -5.79
C ASN A 47 -2.51 19.09 -4.36
N LEU A 48 -3.22 20.01 -3.70
CA LEU A 48 -3.03 20.33 -2.29
C LEU A 48 -3.31 19.13 -1.39
N ILE A 49 -4.38 18.38 -1.67
CA ILE A 49 -4.70 17.14 -0.96
C ILE A 49 -3.59 16.10 -1.15
N LEU A 50 -3.09 15.92 -2.38
CA LEU A 50 -1.96 15.02 -2.65
C LEU A 50 -0.71 15.40 -1.87
N PHE A 51 -0.38 16.68 -1.85
CA PHE A 51 0.76 17.21 -1.09
C PHE A 51 0.58 16.99 0.42
N ASN A 52 -0.63 17.20 0.92
CA ASN A 52 -0.95 16.96 2.33
C ASN A 52 -0.70 15.50 2.73
N PHE A 53 -1.19 14.54 1.93
CA PHE A 53 -0.97 13.12 2.20
C PHE A 53 0.51 12.72 2.09
N LEU A 54 1.28 13.33 1.19
CA LEU A 54 2.73 13.13 1.11
C LEU A 54 3.43 13.58 2.40
N ILE A 55 3.11 14.78 2.88
CA ILE A 55 3.63 15.29 4.16
C ILE A 55 3.20 14.36 5.30
N TYR A 56 1.92 13.99 5.34
CA TYR A 56 1.37 13.16 6.39
C TYR A 56 2.09 11.83 6.54
N PHE A 57 2.23 11.06 5.44
CA PHE A 57 2.97 9.80 5.47
C PHE A 57 4.42 10.01 5.91
N SER A 58 5.07 11.07 5.41
CA SER A 58 6.47 11.34 5.75
C SER A 58 6.65 11.68 7.23
N LEU A 59 5.74 12.48 7.81
CA LEU A 59 5.75 12.81 9.23
C LEU A 59 5.47 11.58 10.10
N VAL A 60 4.43 10.80 9.79
CA VAL A 60 4.06 9.58 10.54
C VAL A 60 5.20 8.55 10.52
N VAL A 61 5.89 8.43 9.39
CA VAL A 61 7.01 7.49 9.26
C VAL A 61 8.26 7.99 9.98
N ALA A 62 8.54 9.30 9.95
CA ALA A 62 9.66 9.92 10.67
C ALA A 62 9.51 9.87 12.20
N GLN A 63 8.33 9.56 12.72
CA GLN A 63 8.05 9.41 14.15
C GLN A 63 8.55 8.11 14.75
N LYS A 64 8.99 7.16 13.92
CA LYS A 64 9.54 5.90 14.41
C LYS A 64 10.67 6.19 15.41
N GLN A 65 10.53 5.71 16.64
CA GLN A 65 11.57 5.86 17.65
C GLN A 65 12.77 4.98 17.25
N ILE A 66 13.87 5.63 16.88
CA ILE A 66 15.14 4.95 16.55
C ILE A 66 15.78 4.48 17.86
N GLY A 67 16.09 3.20 17.99
CA GLY A 67 16.83 2.61 19.11
C GLY A 67 16.00 1.90 20.18
N LEU A 68 14.67 1.78 20.03
CA LEU A 68 13.81 1.03 20.97
C LEU A 68 13.34 -0.31 20.35
N GLY A 69 13.87 -1.43 20.85
CA GLY A 69 13.56 -2.81 20.40
C GLY A 69 14.68 -3.44 19.55
N ASN A 70 14.37 -4.53 18.84
CA ASN A 70 15.27 -5.08 17.80
C ASN A 70 15.31 -4.12 16.60
N ASP A 71 16.15 -3.09 16.69
CA ASP A 71 16.17 -1.99 15.73
C ASP A 71 17.26 -2.13 14.68
N ASP A 72 17.05 -3.03 13.72
CA ASP A 72 17.87 -3.12 12.51
C ASP A 72 17.86 -1.82 11.69
N PHE A 73 16.94 -0.87 11.97
CA PHE A 73 16.96 0.47 11.38
C PHE A 73 18.02 1.37 12.03
N ALA A 74 18.25 1.27 13.35
CA ALA A 74 19.43 1.87 14.00
C ALA A 74 20.72 1.25 13.45
N GLY A 75 20.74 -0.07 13.21
CA GLY A 75 21.84 -0.75 12.52
C GLY A 75 22.07 -0.22 11.09
N TYR A 76 20.99 0.10 10.37
CA TYR A 76 21.05 0.70 9.03
C TYR A 76 21.61 2.13 9.06
N ILE A 77 21.08 2.99 9.94
CA ILE A 77 21.58 4.36 10.13
C ILE A 77 23.05 4.32 10.57
N SER A 78 23.42 3.42 11.48
CA SER A 78 24.82 3.22 11.89
C SER A 78 25.69 2.78 10.71
N SER A 79 25.19 1.92 9.82
CA SER A 79 25.92 1.50 8.62
C SER A 79 26.12 2.66 7.64
N LEU A 80 25.09 3.49 7.42
CA LEU A 80 25.18 4.71 6.61
C LEU A 80 26.18 5.71 7.20
N ALA A 81 26.11 5.98 8.50
CA ALA A 81 27.04 6.86 9.20
C ALA A 81 28.50 6.41 9.07
N ASN A 82 28.71 5.09 8.97
CA ASN A 82 30.01 4.48 8.81
C ASN A 82 30.42 4.21 7.36
N ASN A 83 29.64 4.66 6.36
CA ASN A 83 29.84 4.37 4.93
C ASN A 83 30.01 2.87 4.60
N LYS A 84 29.28 2.01 5.30
CA LYS A 84 29.31 0.55 5.13
C LYS A 84 27.97 0.04 4.63
N PHE A 85 28.01 -0.97 3.75
CA PHE A 85 26.81 -1.72 3.39
C PHE A 85 26.37 -2.61 4.57
N PRO A 86 25.06 -2.70 4.86
CA PRO A 86 24.55 -3.71 5.77
C PRO A 86 24.88 -5.12 5.23
N SER A 87 25.25 -6.05 6.11
CA SER A 87 25.64 -7.41 5.74
C SER A 87 24.51 -8.25 5.11
N TRP A 88 23.26 -7.79 5.23
CA TRP A 88 22.05 -8.43 4.71
C TRP A 88 21.47 -7.74 3.46
N ASN A 89 22.21 -6.83 2.83
CA ASN A 89 21.76 -6.14 1.63
C ASN A 89 21.76 -7.08 0.41
N ASP A 90 20.65 -7.19 -0.30
CA ASP A 90 20.61 -7.85 -1.60
C ASP A 90 21.06 -6.83 -2.66
N ASN A 91 22.39 -6.66 -2.80
CA ASN A 91 23.05 -5.59 -3.56
C ASN A 91 22.51 -5.35 -4.98
N VAL A 92 21.90 -6.36 -5.62
CA VAL A 92 21.33 -6.25 -6.97
C VAL A 92 19.95 -5.57 -6.97
N PHE A 93 19.14 -5.80 -5.94
CA PHE A 93 17.74 -5.34 -5.90
C PHE A 93 17.55 -4.07 -5.07
N ASP A 94 18.49 -3.72 -4.20
CA ASP A 94 18.38 -2.58 -3.29
C ASP A 94 19.17 -1.34 -3.75
N PHE A 95 19.71 -1.37 -4.97
CA PHE A 95 20.62 -0.35 -5.51
C PHE A 95 20.06 1.07 -5.44
N LEU A 96 18.82 1.29 -5.90
CA LEU A 96 18.25 2.64 -5.95
C LEU A 96 18.06 3.23 -4.54
N PHE A 97 17.70 2.37 -3.59
CA PHE A 97 17.45 2.78 -2.21
C PHE A 97 18.76 3.17 -1.55
N TRP A 98 19.77 2.31 -1.70
CA TRP A 98 21.10 2.57 -1.21
C TRP A 98 21.72 3.85 -1.78
N LEU A 99 21.61 4.05 -3.10
CA LEU A 99 22.11 5.25 -3.76
C LEU A 99 21.51 6.51 -3.13
N LEU A 100 20.19 6.55 -2.96
CA LEU A 100 19.51 7.69 -2.34
C LEU A 100 19.91 7.87 -0.87
N SER A 101 19.98 6.79 -0.10
CA SER A 101 20.39 6.87 1.30
C SER A 101 21.81 7.39 1.48
N SER A 102 22.75 6.97 0.63
CA SER A 102 24.15 7.42 0.64
C SER A 102 24.32 8.90 0.29
N ILE A 103 23.34 9.49 -0.41
CA ILE A 103 23.34 10.92 -0.76
C ILE A 103 22.66 11.74 0.33
N ILE A 104 21.51 11.29 0.83
CA ILE A 104 20.66 12.08 1.74
C ILE A 104 21.23 12.10 3.16
N TYR A 105 21.68 10.95 3.68
CA TYR A 105 22.10 10.86 5.07
C TYR A 105 23.29 11.80 5.42
N PRO A 106 24.33 11.94 4.58
CA PRO A 106 25.41 12.90 4.83
C PRO A 106 24.96 14.38 4.81
N LEU A 107 23.85 14.70 4.14
CA LEU A 107 23.33 16.07 4.08
C LEU A 107 22.54 16.44 5.33
N THR A 108 21.89 15.46 5.98
CA THR A 108 21.11 15.71 7.21
C THR A 108 21.95 15.52 8.47
N ASN A 109 22.79 14.47 8.49
CA ASN A 109 23.50 13.99 9.70
C ASN A 109 22.58 13.76 10.92
N ASP A 110 21.27 13.68 10.69
CA ASP A 110 20.21 13.38 11.66
C ASP A 110 19.32 12.27 11.10
N GLY A 111 19.01 11.28 11.94
CA GLY A 111 18.24 10.10 11.57
C GLY A 111 16.78 10.40 11.27
N LYS A 112 16.14 11.31 12.01
CA LYS A 112 14.72 11.65 11.82
C LYS A 112 14.52 12.48 10.55
N GLU A 113 15.37 13.48 10.33
CA GLU A 113 15.39 14.29 9.10
C GLU A 113 15.67 13.42 7.88
N TYR A 114 16.64 12.50 7.98
CA TYR A 114 16.92 11.52 6.94
C TYR A 114 15.66 10.68 6.60
N ILE A 115 15.00 10.10 7.62
CA ILE A 115 13.77 9.30 7.41
C ILE A 115 12.71 10.15 6.72
N PHE A 116 12.53 11.38 7.17
CA PHE A 116 11.53 12.29 6.61
C PHE A 116 11.77 12.55 5.12
N ILE A 117 12.98 12.96 4.74
CA ILE A 117 13.34 13.24 3.34
C ILE A 117 13.27 11.97 2.49
N ALA A 118 13.81 10.85 3.00
CA ALA A 118 13.76 9.58 2.29
C ALA A 118 12.31 9.09 2.10
N SER A 119 11.41 9.37 3.04
CA SER A 119 9.97 9.09 2.92
C SER A 119 9.32 9.94 1.83
N ILE A 120 9.59 11.24 1.78
CA ILE A 120 9.08 12.14 0.72
C ILE A 120 9.46 11.58 -0.66
N ILE A 121 10.73 11.24 -0.85
CA ILE A 121 11.22 10.70 -2.13
C ILE A 121 10.58 9.33 -2.41
N SER A 122 10.37 8.52 -1.38
CA SER A 122 9.80 7.18 -1.51
C SER A 122 8.33 7.17 -1.93
N PHE A 123 7.56 8.17 -1.50
CA PHE A 123 6.17 8.33 -1.89
C PHE A 123 5.99 9.18 -3.15
N LEU A 124 7.04 9.77 -3.71
CA LEU A 124 6.93 10.59 -4.94
C LEU A 124 6.31 9.81 -6.13
N PRO A 125 6.69 8.54 -6.41
CA PRO A 125 6.06 7.79 -7.50
C PRO A 125 4.55 7.54 -7.25
N LEU A 126 4.12 7.46 -5.99
CA LEU A 126 2.70 7.38 -5.63
C LEU A 126 1.95 8.67 -5.97
N VAL A 127 2.55 9.83 -5.66
CA VAL A 127 2.02 11.14 -6.05
C VAL A 127 1.92 11.27 -7.57
N ILE A 128 2.94 10.81 -8.30
CA ILE A 128 2.93 10.77 -9.77
C ILE A 128 1.79 9.89 -10.28
N PHE A 129 1.56 8.72 -9.66
CA PHE A 129 0.45 7.85 -10.03
C PHE A 129 -0.89 8.56 -9.87
N PHE A 130 -1.18 9.12 -8.70
CA PHE A 130 -2.45 9.79 -8.44
C PHE A 130 -2.65 11.03 -9.33
N SER A 131 -1.60 11.81 -9.55
CA SER A 131 -1.61 12.92 -10.50
C SER A 131 -1.90 12.45 -11.93
N LYS A 132 -1.25 11.37 -12.40
CA LYS A 132 -1.46 10.81 -13.76
C LYS A 132 -2.78 10.06 -13.92
N ALA A 133 -3.35 9.52 -12.84
CA ALA A 133 -4.62 8.82 -12.82
C ALA A 133 -5.80 9.76 -13.09
N LEU A 134 -5.66 11.06 -12.79
CA LEU A 134 -6.63 12.09 -13.20
C LEU A 134 -6.84 12.16 -14.72
N TYR A 135 -5.81 11.82 -15.50
CA TYR A 135 -5.83 11.93 -16.96
C TYR A 135 -6.32 10.66 -17.66
N LEU A 136 -6.91 9.70 -16.93
CA LEU A 136 -7.59 8.56 -17.54
C LEU A 136 -8.89 9.04 -18.20
N LYS A 137 -8.81 9.41 -19.49
CA LYS A 137 -9.93 9.59 -20.43
C LYS A 137 -10.81 10.85 -20.17
N ASN A 138 -10.29 12.00 -20.61
CA ASN A 138 -11.03 13.25 -20.89
C ASN A 138 -11.53 14.09 -19.71
N ASN A 139 -10.70 14.36 -18.68
CA ASN A 139 -10.99 15.39 -17.66
C ASN A 139 -12.41 15.35 -17.06
N LYS A 140 -13.05 14.19 -16.98
CA LYS A 140 -14.35 14.09 -16.34
C LYS A 140 -14.15 14.29 -14.85
N LEU A 141 -14.85 15.26 -14.27
CA LEU A 141 -14.86 15.56 -12.83
C LEU A 141 -15.10 14.29 -11.97
N GLU A 142 -15.85 13.32 -12.52
CA GLU A 142 -16.02 11.97 -11.98
C GLU A 142 -14.71 11.31 -11.55
N ASN A 143 -13.68 11.33 -12.41
CA ASN A 143 -12.41 10.66 -12.13
C ASN A 143 -11.61 11.35 -11.03
N VAL A 144 -11.74 12.68 -10.91
CA VAL A 144 -11.09 13.46 -9.85
C VAL A 144 -11.64 13.05 -8.49
N ARG A 145 -12.97 12.96 -8.37
CA ARG A 145 -13.63 12.60 -7.11
C ARG A 145 -13.32 11.16 -6.69
N ILE A 146 -13.41 10.18 -7.61
CA ILE A 146 -13.07 8.78 -7.28
C ILE A 146 -11.59 8.66 -6.89
N ASN A 147 -10.67 9.34 -7.58
CA ASN A 147 -9.24 9.29 -7.24
C ASN A 147 -8.93 9.94 -5.89
N ALA A 148 -9.63 11.01 -5.52
CA ALA A 148 -9.45 11.64 -4.22
C ALA A 148 -10.00 10.78 -3.08
N LEU A 149 -11.21 10.23 -3.24
CA LEU A 149 -11.77 9.25 -2.30
C LEU A 149 -10.85 8.04 -2.15
N PHE A 150 -10.32 7.54 -3.28
CA PHE A 150 -9.37 6.43 -3.28
C PHE A 150 -8.12 6.78 -2.47
N LEU A 151 -7.54 7.96 -2.69
CA LEU A 151 -6.39 8.43 -1.92
C LEU A 151 -6.71 8.53 -0.43
N GLY A 152 -7.81 9.18 -0.05
CA GLY A 152 -8.20 9.33 1.36
C GLY A 152 -8.41 8.00 2.07
N PHE A 153 -9.17 7.08 1.46
CA PHE A 153 -9.38 5.74 2.03
C PHE A 153 -8.10 4.92 2.09
N PHE A 154 -7.24 5.02 1.07
CA PHE A 154 -5.95 4.35 1.11
C PHE A 154 -5.09 4.91 2.25
N CYS A 155 -5.09 6.22 2.50
CA CYS A 155 -4.31 6.81 3.58
C CYS A 155 -4.76 6.32 4.97
N LEU A 156 -6.07 6.23 5.22
CA LEU A 156 -6.59 5.65 6.45
C LEU A 156 -6.14 4.18 6.60
N LEU A 157 -6.37 3.35 5.58
CA LEU A 157 -6.04 1.93 5.64
C LEU A 157 -4.53 1.66 5.70
N PHE A 158 -3.73 2.47 5.00
CA PHE A 158 -2.28 2.33 4.95
C PHE A 158 -1.66 2.48 6.33
N ILE A 159 -2.15 3.41 7.14
CA ILE A 159 -1.62 3.60 8.51
C ILE A 159 -1.99 2.46 9.43
N CYS A 160 -3.18 1.89 9.27
CA CYS A 160 -3.53 0.65 9.94
C CYS A 160 -2.62 -0.52 9.55
N SER A 161 -1.87 -0.43 8.45
CA SER A 161 -0.85 -1.44 8.16
C SER A 161 0.46 -1.19 8.89
N MET A 162 0.81 0.03 9.30
CA MET A 162 2.19 0.43 9.73
C MET A 162 2.82 -0.47 10.81
N SER A 163 2.03 -1.06 11.72
CA SER A 163 2.53 -2.03 12.72
C SER A 163 3.17 -3.25 12.11
N PHE A 164 2.64 -3.70 10.99
CA PHE A 164 3.09 -4.86 10.25
C PHE A 164 4.41 -4.57 9.50
N TRP A 165 4.82 -3.32 9.41
CA TRP A 165 6.03 -2.89 8.69
C TRP A 165 7.23 -2.72 9.62
N ASN A 166 7.20 -3.37 10.78
CA ASN A 166 8.29 -3.39 11.77
C ASN A 166 9.61 -3.93 11.19
N LEU A 167 9.56 -4.60 10.04
CA LEU A 167 10.71 -5.21 9.39
C LEU A 167 11.36 -4.19 8.44
N TYR A 168 12.35 -3.44 8.96
CA TYR A 168 13.47 -2.86 8.19
C TYR A 168 13.15 -1.61 7.35
N GLY A 169 14.17 -0.99 6.75
CA GLY A 169 14.04 -0.07 5.59
C GLY A 169 13.31 -0.66 4.38
N ASN A 170 12.63 -1.81 4.53
CA ASN A 170 11.66 -2.33 3.57
C ASN A 170 10.50 -1.36 3.35
N TYR A 171 10.13 -0.48 4.30
CA TYR A 171 8.97 0.38 4.09
C TYR A 171 9.14 1.35 2.92
N LEU A 172 10.29 2.03 2.84
CA LEU A 172 10.65 2.92 1.74
C LEU A 172 10.77 2.13 0.42
N ARG A 173 11.44 0.98 0.48
CA ARG A 173 11.63 0.11 -0.69
C ARG A 173 10.33 -0.47 -1.23
N GLN A 174 9.45 -0.95 -0.36
CA GLN A 174 8.14 -1.48 -0.73
C GLN A 174 7.19 -0.39 -1.22
N ALA A 175 7.29 0.84 -0.68
CA ALA A 175 6.55 1.98 -1.21
C ALA A 175 6.87 2.24 -2.68
N TRP A 176 8.13 2.10 -3.10
CA TRP A 176 8.52 2.15 -4.51
C TRP A 176 7.95 1.00 -5.33
N VAL A 177 8.13 -0.25 -4.90
CA VAL A 177 7.57 -1.41 -5.61
C VAL A 177 6.07 -1.25 -5.84
N MET A 178 5.33 -0.84 -4.80
CA MET A 178 3.89 -0.61 -4.86
C MET A 178 3.53 0.54 -5.81
N SER A 179 4.26 1.64 -5.74
CA SER A 179 3.97 2.81 -6.58
C SER A 179 4.28 2.56 -8.05
N PHE A 180 5.41 1.91 -8.33
CA PHE A 180 5.78 1.53 -9.70
C PHE A 180 4.85 0.48 -10.28
N SER A 181 4.38 -0.48 -9.48
CA SER A 181 3.36 -1.43 -9.93
C SER A 181 2.02 -0.76 -10.25
N LEU A 182 1.55 0.21 -9.44
CA LEU A 182 0.38 1.04 -9.76
C LEU A 182 0.56 1.84 -11.06
N LEU A 183 1.73 2.44 -11.28
CA LEU A 183 2.07 3.13 -12.53
C LEU A 183 2.08 2.17 -13.73
N GLY A 184 2.55 0.94 -13.53
CA GLY A 184 2.50 -0.15 -14.50
C GLY A 184 1.07 -0.53 -14.89
N LEU A 185 0.20 -0.78 -13.91
CA LEU A 185 -1.22 -1.09 -14.16
C LEU A 185 -1.92 0.07 -14.88
N MET A 186 -1.65 1.32 -14.48
CA MET A 186 -2.17 2.49 -15.18
C MET A 186 -1.67 2.55 -16.63
N ALA A 187 -0.39 2.26 -16.89
CA ALA A 187 0.14 2.22 -18.25
C ALA A 187 -0.57 1.14 -19.10
N ILE A 188 -0.83 -0.04 -18.53
CA ILE A 188 -1.61 -1.12 -19.19
C ILE A 188 -3.04 -0.66 -19.48
N THR A 189 -3.73 0.02 -18.54
CA THR A 189 -5.08 0.54 -18.80
C THR A 189 -5.13 1.52 -19.99
N LYS A 190 -4.02 2.21 -20.26
CA LYS A 190 -3.83 3.15 -21.37
C LYS A 190 -3.26 2.48 -22.64
N GLY A 191 -3.07 1.16 -22.65
CA GLY A 191 -2.48 0.42 -23.78
C GLY A 191 -0.98 0.64 -23.97
N LYS A 192 -0.29 1.23 -22.99
CA LYS A 192 1.15 1.55 -23.06
C LYS A 192 2.00 0.42 -22.48
N ASN A 193 2.05 -0.71 -23.17
CA ASN A 193 2.72 -1.93 -22.68
C ASN A 193 4.22 -1.73 -22.38
N ILE A 194 4.96 -1.03 -23.26
CA ILE A 194 6.40 -0.77 -23.06
C ILE A 194 6.61 0.05 -21.78
N LEU A 195 5.82 1.11 -21.59
CA LEU A 195 5.89 1.93 -20.38
C LEU A 195 5.55 1.12 -19.12
N ALA A 196 4.62 0.17 -19.22
CA ALA A 196 4.30 -0.73 -18.10
C ALA A 196 5.50 -1.61 -17.72
N LEU A 197 6.22 -2.15 -18.71
CA LEU A 197 7.43 -2.94 -18.47
C LEU A 197 8.57 -2.08 -17.91
N VAL A 198 8.71 -0.81 -18.33
CA VAL A 198 9.68 0.11 -17.73
C VAL A 198 9.40 0.31 -16.24
N TRP A 199 8.15 0.56 -15.85
CA TRP A 199 7.78 0.65 -14.44
C TRP A 199 8.01 -0.67 -13.70
N ALA A 200 7.77 -1.80 -14.34
CA ALA A 200 8.02 -3.11 -13.76
C ALA A 200 9.51 -3.36 -13.49
N THR A 201 10.39 -2.97 -14.42
CA THR A 201 11.84 -3.04 -14.23
C THR A 201 12.30 -2.11 -13.12
N LEU A 202 11.73 -0.90 -13.02
CA LEU A 202 12.01 0.00 -11.90
C LEU A 202 11.61 -0.63 -10.55
N ALA A 203 10.45 -1.29 -10.48
CA ALA A 203 10.07 -2.04 -9.29
C ALA A 203 11.07 -3.16 -8.96
N LEU A 204 11.55 -3.89 -9.98
CA LEU A 204 12.53 -4.97 -9.81
C LEU A 204 13.85 -4.50 -9.18
N ILE A 205 14.40 -3.38 -9.64
CA ILE A 205 15.68 -2.83 -9.14
C ILE A 205 15.54 -2.04 -7.83
N THR A 206 14.34 -2.02 -7.23
CA THR A 206 14.07 -1.31 -5.96
C THR A 206 13.93 -2.23 -4.76
N HIS A 207 13.50 -3.49 -4.99
CA HIS A 207 13.37 -4.52 -3.97
C HIS A 207 13.06 -5.88 -4.61
N GLY A 208 13.44 -6.99 -3.96
CA GLY A 208 13.23 -8.35 -4.50
C GLY A 208 11.76 -8.72 -4.78
N THR A 209 10.79 -8.13 -4.08
CA THR A 209 9.36 -8.33 -4.40
C THR A 209 8.93 -7.74 -5.75
N GLY A 210 9.77 -6.91 -6.37
CA GLY A 210 9.60 -6.42 -7.73
C GLY A 210 9.60 -7.54 -8.79
N VAL A 211 10.13 -8.72 -8.49
CA VAL A 211 9.99 -9.91 -9.35
C VAL A 211 8.52 -10.27 -9.57
N ILE A 212 7.71 -10.21 -8.50
CA ILE A 212 6.26 -10.47 -8.56
C ILE A 212 5.58 -9.41 -9.44
N VAL A 213 6.02 -8.15 -9.31
CA VAL A 213 5.50 -7.05 -10.12
C VAL A 213 5.78 -7.26 -11.61
N PHE A 214 7.02 -7.60 -11.92
CA PHE A 214 7.45 -7.86 -13.29
C PHE A 214 6.67 -9.02 -13.91
N ALA A 215 6.62 -10.16 -13.21
CA ALA A 215 5.88 -11.32 -13.65
C ALA A 215 4.37 -11.04 -13.81
N GLY A 216 3.77 -10.34 -12.84
CA GLY A 216 2.34 -9.99 -12.88
C GLY A 216 1.99 -9.05 -14.03
N LEU A 217 2.77 -7.98 -14.25
CA LEU A 217 2.52 -7.04 -15.35
C LEU A 217 2.77 -7.68 -16.71
N ALA A 218 3.84 -8.46 -16.86
CA ALA A 218 4.10 -9.23 -18.08
C ALA A 218 2.95 -10.21 -18.35
N GLY A 219 2.52 -10.96 -17.33
CA GLY A 219 1.38 -11.88 -17.42
C GLY A 219 0.10 -11.18 -17.89
N ILE A 220 -0.23 -10.01 -17.34
CA ILE A 220 -1.39 -9.21 -17.78
C ILE A 220 -1.28 -8.84 -19.27
N ILE A 221 -0.08 -8.48 -19.74
CA ILE A 221 0.16 -8.13 -21.14
C ILE A 221 -0.01 -9.35 -22.05
N PHE A 222 0.54 -10.51 -21.66
CA PHE A 222 0.45 -11.75 -22.43
C PHE A 222 -0.98 -12.30 -22.49
N PHE A 223 -1.69 -12.30 -21.38
CA PHE A 223 -3.05 -12.85 -21.26
C PHE A 223 -4.16 -11.84 -21.52
N ARG A 224 -3.87 -10.67 -22.11
CA ARG A 224 -4.85 -9.59 -22.36
C ARG A 224 -6.06 -9.98 -23.21
N LYS A 225 -5.98 -11.08 -23.97
CA LYS A 225 -7.07 -11.62 -24.80
C LYS A 225 -7.99 -12.57 -24.04
N ILE A 226 -7.57 -13.05 -22.87
CA ILE A 226 -8.34 -13.97 -22.03
C ILE A 226 -9.24 -13.15 -21.10
N ASN A 227 -10.39 -13.71 -20.72
CA ASN A 227 -11.28 -13.08 -19.75
C ASN A 227 -10.59 -12.93 -18.38
N ILE A 228 -10.21 -11.69 -18.04
CA ILE A 228 -9.52 -11.37 -16.79
C ILE A 228 -10.28 -11.86 -15.54
N ARG A 229 -11.62 -11.81 -15.54
CA ARG A 229 -12.43 -12.28 -14.40
C ARG A 229 -12.32 -13.79 -14.21
N LEU A 230 -12.20 -14.53 -15.31
CA LEU A 230 -11.96 -15.98 -15.26
C LEU A 230 -10.56 -16.26 -14.69
N ILE A 231 -9.53 -15.53 -15.14
CA ILE A 231 -8.16 -15.66 -14.60
C ILE A 231 -8.16 -15.40 -13.09
N ILE A 232 -8.82 -14.32 -12.63
CA ILE A 232 -8.96 -14.00 -11.20
C ILE A 232 -9.57 -15.19 -10.44
N ASN A 233 -10.69 -15.74 -10.91
CA ASN A 233 -11.33 -16.88 -10.26
C ASN A 233 -10.42 -18.11 -10.22
N ILE A 234 -9.74 -18.43 -11.33
CA ILE A 234 -8.81 -19.54 -11.40
C ILE A 234 -7.67 -19.35 -10.40
N LEU A 235 -7.04 -18.17 -10.36
CA LEU A 235 -5.96 -17.86 -9.43
C LEU A 235 -6.40 -17.99 -7.97
N LEU A 236 -7.55 -17.40 -7.62
CA LEU A 236 -8.04 -17.42 -6.23
C LEU A 236 -8.48 -18.82 -5.80
N ILE A 237 -9.19 -19.57 -6.64
CA ILE A 237 -9.56 -20.97 -6.34
C ILE A 237 -8.29 -21.83 -6.22
N SER A 238 -7.33 -21.67 -7.14
CA SER A 238 -6.05 -22.37 -7.08
C SER A 238 -5.26 -22.01 -5.82
N ALA A 239 -5.32 -20.75 -5.39
CA ALA A 239 -4.68 -20.30 -4.15
C ALA A 239 -5.28 -21.00 -2.92
N LEU A 240 -6.61 -21.11 -2.86
CA LEU A 240 -7.31 -21.83 -1.79
C LEU A 240 -6.98 -23.32 -1.79
N LEU A 241 -6.97 -23.96 -2.97
CA LEU A 241 -6.57 -25.36 -3.11
C LEU A 241 -5.10 -25.60 -2.72
N SER A 242 -4.23 -24.64 -2.99
CA SER A 242 -2.79 -24.74 -2.68
C SER A 242 -2.51 -24.84 -1.18
N VAL A 243 -3.38 -24.27 -0.33
CA VAL A 243 -3.28 -24.43 1.13
C VAL A 243 -3.49 -25.89 1.55
N ILE A 244 -4.40 -26.60 0.87
CA ILE A 244 -4.74 -28.00 1.16
C ILE A 244 -3.68 -28.93 0.56
N MET A 245 -3.29 -28.68 -0.69
CA MET A 245 -2.41 -29.58 -1.45
C MET A 245 -0.93 -29.37 -1.17
N ASN A 246 -0.53 -28.18 -0.74
CA ASN A 246 0.86 -27.81 -0.45
C ASN A 246 1.82 -28.17 -1.61
N PRO A 247 1.74 -27.43 -2.74
CA PRO A 247 2.42 -27.81 -3.98
C PRO A 247 3.95 -27.89 -3.83
N LEU A 248 4.56 -27.14 -2.90
CA LEU A 248 6.00 -27.24 -2.62
C LEU A 248 6.42 -28.63 -2.13
N ARG A 249 5.61 -29.28 -1.28
CA ARG A 249 5.91 -30.65 -0.82
C ARG A 249 5.81 -31.66 -1.96
N VAL A 250 4.88 -31.46 -2.90
CA VAL A 250 4.74 -32.30 -4.09
C VAL A 250 5.91 -32.11 -5.05
N LEU A 251 6.42 -30.88 -5.17
CA LEU A 251 7.51 -30.54 -6.08
C LEU A 251 8.91 -30.86 -5.52
N LEU A 252 9.07 -30.94 -4.19
CA LEU A 252 10.36 -31.13 -3.53
C LEU A 252 11.23 -32.26 -4.13
N PRO A 253 10.67 -33.46 -4.44
CA PRO A 253 11.46 -34.56 -5.00
C PRO A 253 12.01 -34.31 -6.41
N TYR A 254 11.47 -33.33 -7.12
CA TYR A 254 11.82 -33.00 -8.51
C TYR A 254 12.75 -31.79 -8.62
N LEU A 255 13.11 -31.16 -7.51
CA LEU A 255 14.00 -30.00 -7.49
C LEU A 255 15.46 -30.44 -7.41
N ILE A 256 16.36 -29.65 -8.03
CA ILE A 256 17.80 -29.86 -7.96
C ILE A 256 18.24 -29.86 -6.49
N ASN A 257 19.11 -30.81 -6.08
CA ASN A 257 19.51 -31.06 -4.69
C ASN A 257 19.84 -29.79 -3.87
N GLY A 258 20.55 -28.81 -4.44
CA GLY A 258 20.87 -27.56 -3.73
C GLY A 258 19.65 -26.67 -3.42
N VAL A 259 18.62 -26.73 -4.26
CA VAL A 259 17.35 -26.00 -4.07
C VAL A 259 16.42 -26.80 -3.14
N ALA A 260 16.34 -28.11 -3.33
CA ALA A 260 15.56 -29.01 -2.47
C ALA A 260 15.99 -28.88 -1.01
N ASN A 261 17.29 -28.97 -0.71
CA ASN A 261 17.83 -28.87 0.65
C ASN A 261 17.54 -27.51 1.31
N LYS A 262 17.60 -26.41 0.55
CA LYS A 262 17.22 -25.07 1.07
C LYS A 262 15.74 -25.00 1.39
N ILE A 263 14.88 -25.48 0.49
CA ILE A 263 13.43 -25.49 0.72
C ILE A 263 13.09 -26.39 1.91
N GLU A 264 13.73 -27.55 2.03
CA GLU A 264 13.56 -28.47 3.16
C GLU A 264 14.00 -27.85 4.49
N PHE A 265 15.12 -27.12 4.51
CA PHE A 265 15.51 -26.29 5.66
C PHE A 265 14.41 -25.28 6.02
N TYR A 266 13.83 -24.58 5.04
CA TYR A 266 12.76 -23.61 5.29
C TYR A 266 11.42 -24.26 5.70
N LEU A 267 11.13 -25.47 5.23
CA LEU A 267 9.95 -26.27 5.62
C LEU A 267 10.06 -26.77 7.06
N THR A 268 11.28 -27.09 7.50
CA THR A 268 11.58 -27.56 8.86
C THR A 268 11.81 -26.39 9.83
N TRP A 269 12.07 -25.19 9.32
CA TRP A 269 12.18 -23.97 10.12
C TRP A 269 10.79 -23.55 10.64
N GLN A 270 10.38 -24.15 11.77
CA GLN A 270 9.14 -23.84 12.49
C GLN A 270 9.15 -22.45 13.19
N GLY A 271 9.97 -21.51 12.71
CA GLY A 271 10.10 -20.19 13.28
C GLY A 271 8.81 -19.37 13.19
N LEU A 272 8.31 -18.97 14.37
CA LEU A 272 7.21 -18.05 14.68
C LEU A 272 5.81 -18.41 14.13
N SER A 273 4.86 -18.50 15.05
CA SER A 273 3.41 -18.71 14.86
C SER A 273 2.71 -17.73 13.89
N PHE A 274 3.42 -16.67 13.46
CA PHE A 274 2.89 -15.64 12.59
C PHE A 274 2.69 -16.10 11.14
N GLY A 275 3.57 -16.93 10.57
CA GLY A 275 3.44 -17.36 9.17
C GLY A 275 2.16 -18.18 8.88
N THR A 276 1.76 -19.02 9.84
CA THR A 276 0.48 -19.75 9.80
C THR A 276 -0.71 -18.78 9.89
N THR A 277 -0.63 -17.81 10.81
CA THR A 277 -1.66 -16.76 10.94
C THR A 277 -1.76 -15.92 9.67
N ALA A 278 -0.63 -15.56 9.06
CA ALA A 278 -0.56 -14.85 7.79
C ALA A 278 -1.20 -15.63 6.65
N SER A 279 -0.98 -16.95 6.58
CA SER A 279 -1.62 -17.83 5.60
C SER A 279 -3.15 -17.78 5.72
N TYR A 280 -3.70 -17.91 6.93
CA TYR A 280 -5.14 -17.81 7.14
C TYR A 280 -5.71 -16.44 6.78
N ARG A 281 -4.99 -15.36 7.10
CA ARG A 281 -5.40 -14.01 6.72
C ARG A 281 -5.41 -13.82 5.20
N ILE A 282 -4.40 -14.31 4.48
CA ILE A 282 -4.36 -14.25 3.01
C ILE A 282 -5.45 -15.13 2.39
N MET A 283 -5.77 -16.27 3.00
CA MET A 283 -6.91 -17.10 2.61
C MET A 283 -8.23 -16.33 2.74
N MET A 284 -8.44 -15.61 3.84
CA MET A 284 -9.61 -14.75 4.01
C MET A 284 -9.65 -13.63 2.97
N VAL A 285 -8.50 -13.01 2.66
CA VAL A 285 -8.40 -12.03 1.56
C VAL A 285 -8.82 -12.67 0.23
N ALA A 286 -8.37 -13.88 -0.09
CA ALA A 286 -8.76 -14.58 -1.31
C ALA A 286 -10.27 -14.83 -1.39
N ILE A 287 -10.91 -15.23 -0.28
CA ILE A 287 -12.37 -15.41 -0.18
C ILE A 287 -13.11 -14.07 -0.41
N VAL A 288 -12.66 -13.00 0.24
CA VAL A 288 -13.22 -11.65 0.04
C VAL A 288 -13.10 -11.21 -1.41
N LEU A 289 -11.97 -11.50 -2.07
CA LEU A 289 -11.77 -11.16 -3.47
C LEU A 289 -12.65 -11.96 -4.43
N LEU A 290 -12.95 -13.23 -4.12
CA LEU A 290 -13.94 -14.00 -4.87
C LEU A 290 -15.31 -13.30 -4.80
N PHE A 291 -15.73 -12.87 -3.61
CA PHE A 291 -16.98 -12.13 -3.43
C PHE A 291 -16.98 -10.79 -4.21
N ILE A 292 -15.90 -10.01 -4.10
CA ILE A 292 -15.74 -8.75 -4.84
C ILE A 292 -15.78 -9.01 -6.36
N ASN A 293 -15.08 -10.03 -6.85
CA ASN A 293 -15.04 -10.36 -8.27
C ASN A 293 -16.41 -10.83 -8.77
N ILE A 294 -17.18 -11.59 -7.99
CA ILE A 294 -18.57 -11.97 -8.32
C ILE A 294 -19.42 -10.72 -8.48
N LYS A 295 -19.36 -9.77 -7.53
CA LYS A 295 -20.14 -8.53 -7.54
C LYS A 295 -19.58 -7.47 -8.50
N PHE A 296 -18.46 -7.72 -9.18
CA PHE A 296 -17.78 -6.75 -10.05
C PHE A 296 -18.68 -6.14 -11.13
N TYR A 297 -19.68 -6.87 -11.63
CA TYR A 297 -20.62 -6.38 -12.65
C TYR A 297 -21.43 -5.16 -12.19
N LEU A 298 -21.65 -5.00 -10.88
CA LEU A 298 -22.29 -3.81 -10.31
C LEU A 298 -21.45 -2.55 -10.54
N PHE A 299 -20.14 -2.69 -10.70
CA PHE A 299 -19.18 -1.59 -10.80
C PHE A 299 -18.84 -1.20 -12.24
N LYS A 300 -19.64 -1.66 -13.22
CA LYS A 300 -19.56 -1.38 -14.68
C LYS A 300 -18.36 -0.49 -15.07
N THR A 301 -17.25 -1.06 -15.56
CA THR A 301 -16.17 -0.39 -16.32
C THR A 301 -14.93 0.21 -15.62
N ASP A 302 -14.70 0.06 -14.30
CA ASP A 302 -13.38 0.45 -13.74
C ASP A 302 -12.29 -0.58 -14.07
N LYS A 303 -11.62 -0.38 -15.22
CA LYS A 303 -10.52 -1.24 -15.68
C LYS A 303 -9.33 -1.26 -14.72
N LEU A 304 -9.06 -0.15 -14.03
CA LEU A 304 -7.95 -0.07 -13.10
C LEU A 304 -8.21 -0.97 -11.89
N LEU A 305 -9.41 -0.89 -11.30
CA LEU A 305 -9.83 -1.75 -10.20
C LEU A 305 -9.76 -3.24 -10.60
N LEU A 306 -10.21 -3.60 -11.82
CA LEU A 306 -10.12 -4.98 -12.30
C LEU A 306 -8.67 -5.48 -12.34
N TYR A 307 -7.75 -4.67 -12.86
CA TYR A 307 -6.33 -5.02 -12.89
C TYR A 307 -5.70 -5.04 -11.50
N MET A 308 -6.10 -4.17 -10.58
CA MET A 308 -5.65 -4.21 -9.18
C MET A 308 -6.11 -5.51 -8.50
N ILE A 309 -7.35 -5.96 -8.73
CA ILE A 309 -7.87 -7.24 -8.23
C ILE A 309 -7.06 -8.40 -8.81
N LEU A 310 -6.81 -8.41 -10.13
CA LEU A 310 -5.96 -9.43 -10.76
C LEU A 310 -4.56 -9.45 -10.15
N PHE A 311 -3.95 -8.29 -9.95
CA PHE A 311 -2.62 -8.18 -9.38
C PHE A 311 -2.55 -8.71 -7.95
N LEU A 312 -3.52 -8.34 -7.11
CA LEU A 312 -3.66 -8.90 -5.76
C LEU A 312 -3.94 -10.42 -5.79
N SER A 313 -4.67 -10.91 -6.78
CA SER A 313 -4.91 -12.36 -6.96
C SER A 313 -3.61 -13.13 -7.22
N PHE A 314 -2.65 -12.55 -7.95
CA PHE A 314 -1.31 -13.11 -8.08
C PHE A 314 -0.57 -13.17 -6.74
N TYR A 315 -0.64 -12.11 -5.92
CA TYR A 315 -0.07 -12.13 -4.57
C TYR A 315 -0.69 -13.21 -3.69
N CYS A 316 -2.03 -13.33 -3.66
CA CYS A 316 -2.70 -14.39 -2.93
C CYS A 316 -2.26 -15.78 -3.41
N PHE A 317 -2.22 -16.01 -4.72
CA PHE A 317 -1.80 -17.28 -5.30
C PHE A 317 -0.37 -17.66 -4.93
N ILE A 318 0.59 -16.75 -5.12
CA ILE A 318 2.00 -17.00 -4.82
C ILE A 318 2.18 -17.25 -3.31
N SER A 319 1.61 -16.39 -2.46
CA SER A 319 1.72 -16.52 -1.00
C SER A 319 1.15 -17.84 -0.48
N LEU A 320 -0.01 -18.28 -0.97
CA LEU A 320 -0.63 -19.53 -0.52
C LEU A 320 -0.01 -20.78 -1.15
N SER A 321 0.60 -20.66 -2.34
CA SER A 321 1.39 -21.74 -2.96
C SER A 321 2.61 -22.11 -2.13
N VAL A 322 3.16 -21.15 -1.38
CA VAL A 322 4.30 -21.37 -0.47
C VAL A 322 3.88 -21.44 0.99
N SER A 323 2.59 -21.70 1.28
CA SER A 323 2.02 -21.71 2.64
C SER A 323 2.74 -22.64 3.63
N SER A 324 3.43 -23.66 3.12
CA SER A 324 4.21 -24.60 3.92
C SER A 324 5.57 -24.09 4.39
N VAL A 325 5.99 -22.92 3.91
CA VAL A 325 7.17 -22.21 4.37
C VAL A 325 6.69 -20.94 5.11
N PRO A 326 6.39 -21.02 6.41
CA PRO A 326 5.77 -19.92 7.16
C PRO A 326 6.53 -18.60 7.03
N LYS A 327 7.87 -18.65 7.00
CA LYS A 327 8.71 -17.46 6.86
C LYS A 327 8.61 -16.79 5.48
N ALA A 328 8.38 -17.56 4.42
CA ALA A 328 8.17 -17.02 3.08
C ALA A 328 6.81 -16.32 3.01
N VAL A 329 5.77 -16.93 3.60
CA VAL A 329 4.44 -16.32 3.69
C VAL A 329 4.49 -15.03 4.49
N GLU A 330 5.18 -15.00 5.62
CA GLU A 330 5.38 -13.77 6.42
C GLU A 330 5.96 -12.64 5.56
N ARG A 331 7.00 -12.92 4.76
CA ARG A 331 7.62 -11.90 3.88
C ARG A 331 6.69 -11.43 2.76
N LEU A 332 5.76 -12.27 2.28
CA LEU A 332 4.80 -11.94 1.23
C LEU A 332 3.48 -11.37 1.76
N TYR A 333 3.19 -11.59 3.05
CA TYR A 333 1.98 -11.13 3.72
C TYR A 333 1.86 -9.61 3.67
N TYR A 334 2.94 -8.90 3.99
CA TYR A 334 2.94 -7.43 4.00
C TYR A 334 2.59 -6.83 2.64
N PRO A 335 3.31 -7.14 1.53
CA PRO A 335 2.92 -6.64 0.21
C PRO A 335 1.52 -7.07 -0.22
N THR A 336 1.04 -8.26 0.20
CA THR A 336 -0.33 -8.71 -0.09
C THR A 336 -1.37 -7.84 0.63
N MET A 337 -1.17 -7.51 1.91
CA MET A 337 -2.09 -6.68 2.68
C MET A 337 -2.15 -5.23 2.17
N ILE A 338 -1.03 -4.67 1.73
CA ILE A 338 -0.99 -3.34 1.10
C ILE A 338 -1.85 -3.31 -0.17
N TRP A 339 -1.67 -4.32 -1.02
CA TRP A 339 -2.49 -4.47 -2.22
C TRP A 339 -3.96 -4.67 -1.91
N PHE A 340 -4.28 -5.42 -0.86
CA PHE A 340 -5.63 -5.55 -0.36
C PHE A 340 -6.22 -4.19 0.04
N TYR A 341 -5.48 -3.37 0.79
CA TYR A 341 -5.92 -2.03 1.17
C TYR A 341 -6.09 -1.09 -0.03
N LEU A 342 -5.22 -1.16 -1.03
CA LEU A 342 -5.38 -0.43 -2.30
C LEU A 342 -6.67 -0.84 -3.03
N VAL A 343 -6.92 -2.15 -3.15
CA VAL A 343 -8.13 -2.69 -3.81
C VAL A 343 -9.39 -2.28 -3.05
N VAL A 344 -9.40 -2.43 -1.73
CA VAL A 344 -10.53 -2.06 -0.87
C VAL A 344 -10.78 -0.54 -0.92
N ALA A 345 -9.74 0.28 -0.83
CA ALA A 345 -9.86 1.74 -0.94
C ALA A 345 -10.46 2.17 -2.28
N ARG A 346 -9.98 1.60 -3.40
CA ARG A 346 -10.54 1.92 -4.73
C ARG A 346 -11.97 1.40 -4.86
N PHE A 347 -12.26 0.21 -4.35
CA PHE A 347 -13.60 -0.37 -4.33
C PHE A 347 -14.58 0.55 -3.61
N PHE A 348 -14.26 1.00 -2.39
CA PHE A 348 -15.11 1.93 -1.64
C PHE A 348 -15.26 3.29 -2.34
N ALA A 349 -14.18 3.82 -2.93
CA ALA A 349 -14.23 5.07 -3.69
C ALA A 349 -15.22 4.99 -4.87
N VAL A 350 -15.15 3.91 -5.65
CA VAL A 350 -16.08 3.67 -6.77
C VAL A 350 -17.49 3.42 -6.25
N PHE A 351 -17.65 2.64 -5.18
CA PHE A 351 -18.95 2.34 -4.57
C PHE A 351 -19.65 3.62 -4.10
N ILE A 352 -18.98 4.45 -3.29
CA ILE A 352 -19.55 5.70 -2.76
C ILE A 352 -19.89 6.67 -3.88
N TYR A 353 -19.00 6.82 -4.86
CA TYR A 353 -19.24 7.72 -5.98
C TYR A 353 -20.47 7.29 -6.79
N ARG A 354 -20.62 6.01 -7.09
CA ARG A 354 -21.64 5.52 -8.04
C ARG A 354 -22.98 5.16 -7.41
N PHE A 355 -22.98 4.65 -6.18
CA PHE A 355 -24.18 4.11 -5.56
C PHE A 355 -24.74 5.03 -4.49
N CYS A 356 -23.91 5.68 -3.68
CA CYS A 356 -24.42 6.52 -2.60
C CYS A 356 -24.99 7.84 -3.15
N GLN A 357 -24.34 8.46 -4.14
CA GLN A 357 -24.72 9.80 -4.63
C GLN A 357 -26.04 9.84 -5.40
N SER A 358 -26.48 8.72 -5.98
CA SER A 358 -27.75 8.63 -6.69
C SER A 358 -28.94 8.34 -5.77
N GLN A 359 -28.72 8.19 -4.46
CA GLN A 359 -29.79 7.87 -3.51
C GLN A 359 -30.31 9.15 -2.85
N PRO A 360 -31.65 9.32 -2.70
CA PRO A 360 -32.24 10.48 -2.04
C PRO A 360 -31.78 10.62 -0.57
N ASN A 361 -31.31 9.52 0.04
CA ASN A 361 -30.77 9.47 1.40
C ASN A 361 -29.22 9.48 1.47
N PHE A 362 -28.55 10.03 0.45
CA PHE A 362 -27.07 10.09 0.37
C PHE A 362 -26.39 10.54 1.67
N THR A 363 -26.95 11.55 2.33
CA THR A 363 -26.46 12.07 3.61
C THR A 363 -26.52 11.02 4.72
N ILE A 364 -27.61 10.27 4.84
CA ILE A 364 -27.80 9.20 5.84
C ILE A 364 -26.87 8.01 5.56
N MET A 365 -26.65 7.66 4.29
CA MET A 365 -25.67 6.62 3.92
C MET A 365 -24.24 7.03 4.28
N ASN A 366 -23.85 8.30 4.09
CA ASN A 366 -22.54 8.78 4.52
C ASN A 366 -22.39 8.72 6.05
N PHE A 367 -23.45 9.02 6.81
CA PHE A 367 -23.48 8.84 8.26
C PHE A 367 -23.44 7.37 8.72
N THR A 368 -23.57 6.40 7.81
CA THR A 368 -23.43 4.97 8.14
C THR A 368 -22.06 4.43 7.71
N VAL A 369 -21.64 4.75 6.49
CA VAL A 369 -20.38 4.24 5.91
C VAL A 369 -19.16 4.90 6.57
N LEU A 370 -19.23 6.20 6.87
CA LEU A 370 -18.12 6.93 7.47
C LEU A 370 -17.81 6.42 8.89
N PRO A 371 -18.78 6.25 9.82
CA PRO A 371 -18.47 5.66 11.13
C PRO A 371 -17.94 4.24 11.05
N ILE A 372 -18.42 3.40 10.12
CA ILE A 372 -17.89 2.03 9.95
C ILE A 372 -16.44 2.06 9.47
N LEU A 373 -16.09 2.92 8.51
CA LEU A 373 -14.72 3.09 8.05
C LEU A 373 -13.80 3.61 9.16
N PHE A 374 -14.27 4.57 9.95
CA PHE A 374 -13.51 5.10 11.08
C PHE A 374 -13.39 4.10 12.23
N LEU A 375 -14.44 3.33 12.53
CA LEU A 375 -14.40 2.24 13.50
C LEU A 375 -13.39 1.17 13.07
N PHE A 376 -13.43 0.77 11.79
CA PHE A 376 -12.45 -0.16 11.24
C PHE A 376 -11.02 0.40 11.33
N PHE A 377 -10.84 1.69 11.03
CA PHE A 377 -9.57 2.38 11.18
C PHE A 377 -9.06 2.31 12.63
N PHE A 378 -9.85 2.77 13.61
CA PHE A 378 -9.43 2.80 15.02
C PHE A 378 -9.21 1.40 15.60
N VAL A 379 -10.06 0.41 15.28
CA VAL A 379 -9.86 -0.97 15.71
C VAL A 379 -8.58 -1.55 15.13
N SER A 380 -8.33 -1.34 13.84
CA SER A 380 -7.12 -1.84 13.18
C SER A 380 -5.86 -1.12 13.67
N LEU A 381 -5.97 0.18 13.97
CA LEU A 381 -4.91 1.00 14.53
C LEU A 381 -4.58 0.59 15.98
N GLY A 382 -5.60 0.29 16.80
CA GLY A 382 -5.40 -0.21 18.16
C GLY A 382 -4.71 -1.58 18.19
N GLY A 383 -5.13 -2.50 17.31
CA GLY A 383 -4.42 -3.77 17.13
C GLY A 383 -2.98 -3.59 16.68
N THR A 384 -2.73 -2.57 15.85
CA THR A 384 -1.42 -2.16 15.36
C THR A 384 -0.50 -1.71 16.48
N PHE A 385 -0.91 -0.74 17.31
CA PHE A 385 -0.06 -0.25 18.40
C PHE A 385 0.18 -1.27 19.50
N LYS A 386 -0.81 -2.13 19.78
CA LYS A 386 -0.63 -3.25 20.71
C LYS A 386 0.45 -4.23 20.25
N TYR A 387 0.55 -4.48 18.95
CA TYR A 387 1.54 -5.40 18.39
C TYR A 387 2.91 -4.75 18.20
N ASN A 388 2.98 -3.42 18.09
CA ASN A 388 4.21 -2.70 17.80
C ASN A 388 4.30 -1.38 18.57
N PRO A 389 4.66 -1.43 19.87
CA PRO A 389 4.64 -0.24 20.74
C PRO A 389 5.71 0.80 20.37
N SER A 390 6.75 0.45 19.60
CA SER A 390 7.88 1.33 19.27
C SER A 390 7.52 2.53 18.39
N TYR A 391 6.34 2.54 17.77
CA TYR A 391 5.90 3.67 16.95
C TYR A 391 5.25 4.78 17.80
N TYR A 392 4.56 4.47 18.92
CA TYR A 392 3.76 5.44 19.69
C TYR A 392 3.62 5.12 21.19
N ALA A 393 4.63 4.47 21.78
CA ALA A 393 4.58 3.93 23.15
C ALA A 393 3.34 3.01 23.39
N GLY A 394 2.75 2.46 22.32
CA GLY A 394 1.57 1.61 22.38
C GLY A 394 0.22 2.34 22.54
N GLU A 395 0.18 3.68 22.56
CA GLU A 395 -1.03 4.44 22.87
C GLU A 395 -1.62 5.17 21.64
N ILE A 396 -2.92 4.96 21.40
CA ILE A 396 -3.66 5.59 20.30
C ILE A 396 -3.71 7.12 20.48
N GLU A 397 -3.80 7.61 21.72
CA GLU A 397 -3.88 9.05 22.00
C GLU A 397 -2.61 9.78 21.52
N ASN A 398 -1.45 9.22 21.85
CA ASN A 398 -0.15 9.74 21.40
C ASN A 398 -0.02 9.76 19.88
N PHE A 399 -0.64 8.81 19.17
CA PHE A 399 -0.70 8.83 17.71
C PHE A 399 -1.59 9.93 17.13
N ILE A 400 -2.78 10.11 17.71
CA ILE A 400 -3.78 11.06 17.22
C ILE A 400 -3.29 12.49 17.42
N PHE A 401 -2.75 12.78 18.60
CA PHE A 401 -2.34 14.12 19.01
C PHE A 401 -0.84 14.39 18.87
N PHE A 402 -0.13 13.53 18.14
CA PHE A 402 1.29 13.74 17.85
C PHE A 402 1.53 15.13 17.22
N SER A 403 2.55 15.84 17.71
CA SER A 403 3.04 17.07 17.12
C SER A 403 4.55 17.01 16.81
N PRO A 404 4.97 17.17 15.54
CA PRO A 404 6.38 17.12 15.15
C PRO A 404 7.27 18.19 15.77
N PHE A 405 6.68 19.28 16.28
CA PHE A 405 7.41 20.46 16.77
C PHE A 405 7.42 20.58 18.30
N PHE A 406 6.72 19.69 19.01
CA PHE A 406 6.59 19.74 20.48
C PHE A 406 6.95 18.40 21.15
N SER A 407 7.59 17.47 20.42
CA SER A 407 7.94 16.11 20.88
C SER A 407 9.38 15.94 21.33
#